data_AF-A0A351P013-F1
#
_entry.id   AF-A0A351P013-F1
#
_cell.length_a   1.000
_cell.length_b   1.000
_cell.length_c   1.000
_cell.angle_alpha   90.00
_cell.angle_beta   90.00
_cell.angle_gamma   90.00
#
_symmetry.space_group_name_H-M   'P 1'
#
loop_
_entity.id
_entity.type
_entity.pdbx_description
1 polymer ?
#
loop_
_entity_poly.entity_id
_entity_poly.type
_entity_poly.pdbx_seq_one_letter_code
_entity_poly.pdbx_strand_id
1 'polypeptide(L)'
;MMTYITLLLLASITFTTRYLFLEGKLPIRLGPNIRCLLSFSGPAVLTAIFIPILFIHQQQLDISMSNAYLWGGLAASIAAYKTSSVYWTIALGTGLFLLTGMFF
;
A
#
# COMPACT_ATOMS: atom_id res chain seq x y z
N MET A 1 29.77 -7.65 11.21
CA MET A 1 29.80 -9.05 10.74
C MET A 1 28.38 -9.63 10.60
N MET A 2 27.54 -9.56 11.63
CA MET A 2 26.19 -10.16 11.62
C MET A 2 25.23 -9.54 10.59
N THR A 3 25.33 -8.25 10.30
CA THR A 3 24.50 -7.53 9.31
C THR A 3 24.73 -7.98 7.88
N TYR A 4 25.98 -8.30 7.50
CA TYR A 4 26.29 -8.82 6.17
C TYR A 4 25.69 -10.21 5.96
N ILE A 5 25.72 -11.05 7.00
CA ILE A 5 25.09 -12.38 6.98
C ILE A 5 23.58 -12.25 6.83
N THR A 6 22.93 -11.33 7.57
CA THR A 6 21.48 -11.11 7.45
C THR A 6 21.11 -10.60 6.06
N LEU A 7 21.87 -9.66 5.49
CA LEU A 7 21.64 -9.17 4.13
C LEU A 7 21.78 -10.27 3.09
N LEU A 8 22.80 -11.12 3.20
CA LEU A 8 23.02 -12.23 2.27
C LEU A 8 21.90 -13.29 2.41
N LEU A 9 21.48 -13.59 3.63
CA LEU A 9 20.36 -14.49 3.90
C LEU A 9 19.05 -13.94 3.32
N LEU A 10 18.74 -12.66 3.59
CA LEU A 10 17.52 -12.01 3.10
C LEU A 10 17.52 -11.89 1.57
N ALA A 11 18.67 -11.56 0.98
CA ALA A 11 18.86 -11.56 -0.46
C ALA A 11 18.61 -12.95 -1.05
N SER A 12 19.20 -14.00 -0.49
CA SER A 12 18.98 -15.38 -0.94
C SER A 12 17.51 -15.76 -0.86
N ILE A 13 16.83 -15.48 0.25
CA ILE A 13 15.40 -15.79 0.42
C ILE A 13 14.55 -15.02 -0.61
N THR A 14 14.81 -13.73 -0.79
CA THR A 14 14.05 -12.89 -1.72
C THR A 14 14.27 -13.31 -3.17
N PHE A 15 15.52 -13.62 -3.55
CA PHE A 15 15.85 -14.15 -4.87
C PHE A 15 15.21 -15.51 -5.09
N THR A 16 15.35 -16.46 -4.16
CA THR A 16 14.72 -17.78 -4.28
C THR A 16 13.21 -17.66 -4.42
N THR A 17 12.55 -16.85 -3.59
CA THR A 17 11.09 -16.66 -3.67
C THR A 17 10.70 -16.09 -5.03
N ARG A 18 11.35 -15.01 -5.48
CA ARG A 18 11.01 -14.35 -6.74
C ARG A 18 11.39 -15.18 -7.96
N TYR A 19 12.51 -15.89 -7.94
CA TYR A 19 13.01 -16.73 -9.04
C TYR A 19 12.18 -18.01 -9.19
N LEU A 20 11.75 -18.62 -8.08
CA LEU A 20 10.81 -19.73 -8.06
C LEU A 20 9.43 -19.32 -8.64
N PHE A 21 9.03 -18.06 -8.47
CA PHE A 21 7.84 -17.50 -9.14
C PHE A 21 8.10 -17.02 -10.59
N LEU A 22 9.35 -16.74 -10.98
CA LEU A 22 9.75 -16.29 -12.33
C LEU A 22 10.01 -17.44 -13.31
N GLU A 23 10.47 -18.60 -12.83
CA GLU A 23 10.43 -19.85 -13.59
C GLU A 23 8.97 -20.26 -13.79
N GLY A 24 8.34 -19.70 -14.82
CA GLY A 24 6.95 -19.96 -15.21
C GLY A 24 6.66 -21.41 -15.66
N LYS A 25 7.54 -22.37 -15.33
CA LYS A 25 7.46 -23.79 -15.69
C LYS A 25 7.64 -24.74 -14.50
N LEU A 26 7.43 -24.31 -13.25
CA LEU A 26 7.19 -25.32 -12.22
C LEU A 26 5.88 -26.05 -12.57
N PRO A 27 5.86 -27.40 -12.67
CA PRO A 27 4.67 -28.20 -12.97
C PRO A 27 3.67 -28.23 -11.80
N ILE A 28 3.68 -27.20 -10.95
CA ILE A 28 2.72 -27.01 -9.90
C ILE A 28 1.56 -26.25 -10.53
N ARG A 29 0.50 -26.99 -10.88
CA ARG A 29 -0.80 -26.40 -11.19
C ARG A 29 -1.34 -25.73 -9.92
N LEU A 30 -0.89 -24.51 -9.62
CA LEU A 30 -1.59 -23.64 -8.69
C LEU A 30 -3.02 -23.52 -9.23
N GLY A 31 -3.97 -24.15 -8.54
CA GLY A 31 -5.37 -24.06 -8.91
C GLY A 31 -5.78 -22.59 -9.07
N PRO A 32 -6.72 -22.27 -9.96
CA PRO A 32 -7.12 -20.88 -10.28
C PRO A 32 -7.41 -20.04 -9.02
N ASN A 33 -7.91 -20.66 -7.95
CA ASN A 33 -8.17 -20.04 -6.66
C ASN A 33 -6.92 -19.53 -5.93
N ILE A 34 -5.83 -20.31 -5.91
CA ILE A 34 -4.59 -19.96 -5.19
C ILE A 34 -3.88 -18.83 -5.92
N ARG A 35 -3.87 -18.86 -7.26
CA ARG A 35 -3.29 -17.80 -8.09
C ARG A 35 -4.06 -16.48 -7.97
N CYS A 36 -5.39 -16.57 -7.88
CA CYS A 36 -6.27 -15.44 -7.59
C CYS A 36 -5.94 -14.82 -6.22
N LEU A 37 -5.90 -15.64 -5.15
CA LEU A 37 -5.56 -15.20 -3.79
C LEU A 37 -4.18 -14.54 -3.71
N LEU A 38 -3.15 -15.12 -4.35
CA LEU A 38 -1.82 -14.53 -4.38
C LEU A 38 -1.77 -13.23 -5.20
N SER A 39 -2.55 -13.10 -6.27
CA SER A 39 -2.64 -11.85 -7.03
C SER A 39 -3.28 -10.71 -6.22
N PHE A 40 -4.17 -11.04 -5.29
CA PHE A 40 -4.79 -10.07 -4.37
C PHE A 40 -3.87 -9.64 -3.21
N SER A 41 -2.72 -10.29 -3.01
CA SER A 41 -1.77 -9.93 -1.95
C SER A 41 -1.22 -8.51 -2.13
N GLY A 42 -0.87 -8.10 -3.35
CA GLY A 42 -0.32 -6.76 -3.62
C GLY A 42 -1.27 -5.63 -3.19
N PRO A 43 -2.51 -5.58 -3.71
CA PRO A 43 -3.51 -4.61 -3.27
C PRO A 43 -3.83 -4.70 -1.78
N ALA A 44 -3.95 -5.91 -1.21
CA ALA A 44 -4.28 -6.11 0.19
C ALA A 44 -3.17 -5.64 1.16
N VAL A 45 -1.90 -5.83 0.79
CA VAL A 45 -0.77 -5.33 1.57
C VAL A 45 -0.70 -3.81 1.50
N LEU A 46 -0.91 -3.22 0.32
CA LEU A 46 -0.97 -1.77 0.16
C LEU A 46 -2.09 -1.15 1.01
N THR A 47 -3.29 -1.75 1.02
CA THR A 47 -4.40 -1.29 1.86
C THR A 47 -4.09 -1.41 3.35
N ALA A 48 -3.50 -2.53 3.77
CA ALA A 48 -3.09 -2.73 5.16
C ALA A 48 -2.03 -1.74 5.64
N ILE A 49 -1.18 -1.22 4.74
CA ILE A 49 -0.17 -0.20 5.06
C ILE A 49 -0.79 1.21 5.08
N PHE A 50 -1.57 1.61 4.08
CA PHE A 50 -2.03 3.01 4.01
C PHE A 50 -3.22 3.32 4.94
N ILE A 51 -4.11 2.35 5.20
CA ILE A 51 -5.27 2.56 6.09
C ILE A 51 -4.85 3.05 7.48
N PRO A 52 -3.93 2.40 8.22
CA PRO A 52 -3.51 2.89 9.53
C PRO A 52 -2.79 4.24 9.44
N ILE A 53 -2.07 4.51 8.35
CA ILE A 53 -1.42 5.83 8.14
C ILE A 53 -2.47 6.95 8.06
N LEU A 54 -3.66 6.69 7.51
CA LEU A 54 -4.73 7.69 7.46
C LEU A 54 -5.49 7.83 8.78
N PHE A 55 -5.67 6.74 9.54
CA PHE A 55 -6.55 6.71 10.71
C PHE A 55 -5.84 6.85 12.05
N ILE A 56 -4.55 6.52 12.15
CA ILE A 56 -3.81 6.50 13.42
C ILE A 56 -2.81 7.65 13.43
N HIS A 57 -3.14 8.69 14.19
CA HIS A 57 -2.25 9.81 14.47
C HIS A 57 -1.90 9.77 15.95
N GLN A 58 -0.60 9.78 16.27
CA GLN A 58 -0.09 9.83 17.64
C GLN A 58 -0.70 8.79 18.61
N GLN A 59 -0.86 7.53 18.16
CA GLN A 59 -1.41 6.43 18.97
C GLN A 59 -2.87 6.61 19.44
N GLN A 60 -3.57 7.63 18.95
CA GLN A 60 -5.00 7.82 19.20
C GLN A 60 -5.79 7.69 17.89
N LEU A 61 -7.01 7.14 18.00
CA LEU A 61 -7.97 7.10 16.91
C LEU A 61 -8.54 8.51 16.73
N ASP A 62 -7.81 9.35 16.00
CA ASP A 62 -8.28 10.68 15.62
C ASP A 62 -9.26 10.59 14.44
N ILE A 63 -10.45 10.07 14.75
CA ILE A 63 -11.64 10.11 13.88
C ILE A 63 -12.37 11.47 14.04
N SER A 64 -11.72 12.44 14.68
CA SER A 64 -12.24 13.80 14.76
C SER A 64 -12.34 14.39 13.35
N MET A 65 -13.49 14.96 13.00
CA MET A 65 -13.76 15.63 11.71
C MET A 65 -12.78 16.79 11.40
N SER A 66 -11.93 17.12 12.37
CA SER A 66 -10.80 18.05 12.32
C SER A 66 -9.57 17.52 11.56
N ASN A 67 -9.41 16.21 11.42
CA ASN A 67 -8.13 15.66 10.98
C ASN A 67 -7.96 15.77 9.45
N ALA A 68 -7.02 16.63 9.02
CA ALA A 68 -6.73 16.91 7.61
C ALA A 68 -6.34 15.66 6.80
N TYR A 69 -5.75 14.66 7.46
CA TYR A 69 -5.36 13.39 6.82
C TYR A 69 -6.54 12.53 6.38
N LEU A 70 -7.63 12.51 7.15
CA LEU A 70 -8.84 11.76 6.79
C LEU A 70 -9.51 12.33 5.55
N TRP A 71 -9.66 13.66 5.50
CA TRP A 71 -10.22 14.36 4.35
C TRP A 71 -9.34 14.28 3.11
N GLY A 72 -8.01 14.40 3.28
CA GLY A 72 -7.04 14.20 2.19
C GLY A 72 -7.08 12.77 1.63
N GLY A 73 -7.17 11.75 2.48
CA GLY A 73 -7.31 10.35 2.09
C GLY A 73 -8.62 10.05 1.36
N LEU A 74 -9.76 10.52 1.88
CA LEU A 74 -11.07 10.38 1.25
C LEU A 74 -11.13 11.06 -0.12
N ALA A 75 -10.61 12.28 -0.19
CA ALA A 75 -10.50 13.04 -1.44
C ALA A 75 -9.63 12.30 -2.47
N ALA A 76 -8.47 11.79 -2.05
CA ALA A 76 -7.60 11.00 -2.91
C ALA A 76 -8.29 9.71 -3.37
N SER A 77 -8.98 8.97 -2.50
CA SER A 77 -9.71 7.76 -2.89
C SER A 77 -10.84 8.06 -3.89
N ILE A 78 -11.61 9.13 -3.68
CA ILE A 78 -12.67 9.54 -4.61
C ILE A 78 -12.08 10.00 -5.95
N ALA A 79 -10.99 10.75 -5.93
CA ALA A 79 -10.29 11.19 -7.12
C ALA A 79 -9.65 10.02 -7.90
N ALA A 80 -9.08 9.04 -7.21
CA ALA A 80 -8.55 7.82 -7.81
C ALA A 80 -9.65 7.04 -8.53
N TYR A 81 -10.81 6.88 -7.89
CA TYR A 81 -11.95 6.19 -8.46
C TYR A 81 -12.51 6.90 -9.70
N LYS A 82 -12.57 8.25 -9.67
CA LYS A 82 -13.20 9.03 -10.75
C LYS A 82 -12.26 9.32 -11.92
N THR A 83 -10.96 9.52 -11.67
CA THR A 83 -10.04 10.07 -12.67
C THR A 83 -9.08 9.05 -13.27
N SER A 84 -8.89 7.88 -12.65
CA SER A 84 -8.00 6.80 -13.12
C SER A 84 -6.57 7.26 -13.49
N SER A 85 -6.18 8.46 -13.03
CA SER A 85 -4.93 9.15 -13.36
C SER A 85 -4.25 9.57 -12.07
N VAL A 86 -3.08 8.97 -11.83
CA VAL A 86 -2.27 9.13 -10.61
C VAL A 86 -1.98 10.61 -10.32
N TYR A 87 -1.77 11.43 -11.36
CA TYR A 87 -1.50 12.86 -11.20
C TYR A 87 -2.66 13.63 -10.57
N TRP A 88 -3.90 13.35 -11.00
CA TRP A 88 -5.08 14.00 -10.45
C TRP A 88 -5.37 13.55 -9.01
N THR A 89 -5.09 12.28 -8.72
CA THR A 89 -5.20 11.73 -7.36
C THR A 89 -4.26 12.43 -6.39
N ILE A 90 -2.99 12.61 -6.79
CA ILE A 90 -1.98 13.30 -5.98
C ILE A 90 -2.33 14.78 -5.83
N ALA A 91 -2.73 15.46 -6.90
CA ALA A 91 -3.07 16.87 -6.88
C ALA A 91 -4.29 17.17 -5.97
N LEU A 92 -5.37 16.39 -6.11
CA LEU A 92 -6.56 16.55 -5.28
C LEU A 92 -6.32 16.14 -3.82
N GLY A 93 -5.63 15.02 -3.59
CA GLY A 93 -5.30 14.56 -2.23
C GLY A 93 -4.43 15.57 -1.47
N THR A 94 -3.36 16.05 -2.12
CA THR A 94 -2.46 17.05 -1.53
C THR A 94 -3.15 18.40 -1.39
N GLY A 95 -3.97 18.82 -2.37
CA GLY A 95 -4.70 20.08 -2.32
C GLY A 95 -5.72 20.13 -1.17
N LEU A 96 -6.50 19.05 -0.98
CA LEU A 96 -7.46 18.96 0.12
C LEU A 96 -6.77 18.79 1.47
N PHE A 97 -5.64 18.07 1.53
CA PHE A 97 -4.82 18.00 2.74
C PHE A 97 -4.29 19.37 3.16
N LEU A 98 -3.75 20.16 2.22
CA LEU A 98 -3.27 21.52 2.51
C LEU A 98 -4.39 22.48 2.90
N LEU A 99 -5.54 22.41 2.24
CA LEU A 99 -6.69 23.25 2.58
C LEU A 99 -7.25 22.93 3.98
N THR A 100 -7.35 21.66 4.33
CA THR A 100 -7.83 21.24 5.65
C THR A 100 -6.80 21.49 6.75
N GLY A 101 -5.51 21.31 6.47
CA GLY A 101 -4.41 21.67 7.37
C GLY A 101 -4.15 23.17 7.51
N MET A 102 -4.65 24.02 6.60
CA MET A 102 -4.66 25.48 6.77
C MET A 102 -5.85 25.99 7.59
N PHE A 103 -6.91 25.17 7.74
CA PHE A 103 -8.14 25.54 8.44
C PHE A 103 -8.17 25.07 9.91
N PHE A 104 -7.24 24.18 10.30
CA PHE A 104 -7.08 23.60 11.64
C PHE A 104 -5.68 23.89 12.19
#